data_AF-A0A536GK06-F1
#
_entry.id   AF-A0A536GK06-F1
#
_cell.length_a   1.000
_cell.length_b   1.000
_cell.length_c   1.000
_cell.angle_alpha   90.00
_cell.angle_beta   90.00
_cell.angle_gamma   90.00
#
_symmetry.space_group_name_H-M   'P 1'
#
loop_
_entity.id
_entity.type
_entity.pdbx_description
1 polymer ?
#
loop_
_entity_poly.entity_id
_entity_poly.type
_entity_poly.pdbx_seq_one_letter_code
_entity_poly.pdbx_strand_id
1 'polypeptide(L)'
;MAQWAYKVAYIDYRGRISSEGLETLIGNERRSTFARRYLNTLGKDGWELVAVQPLASNSAYYVFKRPAQEGDFAEEAPATSSESAPASGGPTVETA
;
A
#
# COMPACT_ATOMS: atom_id res chain seq x y z
N MET A 1 27.89 -10.54 7.38
CA MET A 1 27.20 -9.30 7.81
C MET A 1 25.72 -9.57 7.70
N ALA A 2 24.90 -9.25 8.71
CA ALA A 2 23.45 -9.51 8.64
C ALA A 2 22.83 -8.67 7.51
N GLN A 3 22.08 -9.30 6.62
CA GLN A 3 21.33 -8.60 5.58
C GLN A 3 19.99 -8.14 6.15
N TRP A 4 19.53 -6.97 5.71
CA TRP A 4 18.25 -6.38 6.14
C TRP A 4 17.34 -6.25 4.94
N ALA A 5 16.09 -6.66 5.11
CA ALA A 5 15.01 -6.32 4.20
C ALA A 5 14.33 -5.04 4.69
N TYR A 6 13.84 -4.24 3.74
CA TYR A 6 13.13 -2.99 4.02
C TYR A 6 11.75 -3.03 3.41
N LYS A 7 10.78 -2.47 4.13
CA LYS A 7 9.44 -2.23 3.62
C LYS A 7 9.10 -0.76 3.81
N VAL A 8 8.51 -0.15 2.78
CA VAL A 8 8.04 1.23 2.83
C VAL A 8 6.53 1.22 2.64
N ALA A 9 5.81 1.73 3.63
CA ALA A 9 4.37 1.91 3.57
C ALA A 9 4.06 3.40 3.45
N TYR A 10 3.36 3.79 2.38
CA TYR A 10 2.66 5.05 2.32
C TYR A 10 1.38 4.94 3.14
N ILE A 11 1.17 5.83 4.09
CA ILE A 11 -0.07 5.90 4.88
C ILE A 11 -0.72 7.26 4.65
N ASP A 12 -1.93 7.25 4.11
CA ASP A 12 -2.86 8.38 4.09
C ASP A 12 -3.97 8.12 5.11
N TYR A 13 -3.99 8.92 6.18
CA TYR A 13 -4.96 8.78 7.26
C TYR A 13 -6.40 9.04 6.82
N ARG A 14 -6.63 9.53 5.59
CA ARG A 14 -7.98 9.65 5.02
C ARG A 14 -8.57 8.30 4.63
N GLY A 15 -7.77 7.23 4.58
CA GLY A 15 -8.28 5.87 4.42
C GLY A 15 -7.56 5.00 3.41
N ARG A 16 -6.30 5.29 3.10
CA ARG A 16 -5.52 4.52 2.12
C ARG A 16 -4.14 4.24 2.66
N ILE A 17 -3.71 2.98 2.56
CA ILE A 17 -2.35 2.56 2.82
C ILE A 17 -1.85 1.82 1.59
N SER A 18 -0.64 2.10 1.14
CA SER A 18 -0.01 1.38 0.03
C SER A 18 1.41 0.94 0.41
N SER A 19 1.75 -0.29 0.05
CA SER A 19 3.09 -0.88 0.23
C SER A 19 3.32 -1.91 -0.85
N GLU A 20 4.50 -1.94 -1.49
CA GLU A 20 4.89 -3.00 -2.44
C GLU A 20 3.81 -3.23 -3.50
N GLY A 21 3.37 -2.14 -4.15
CA GLY A 21 2.31 -2.18 -5.18
C GLY A 21 0.90 -2.53 -4.69
N LEU A 22 0.71 -2.98 -3.45
CA LEU A 22 -0.58 -3.35 -2.88
C LEU A 22 -1.24 -2.17 -2.18
N GLU A 23 -2.53 -1.98 -2.43
CA GLU A 23 -3.35 -0.95 -1.78
C GLU A 23 -4.33 -1.59 -0.78
N THR A 24 -4.40 -1.01 0.42
CA THR A 24 -5.39 -1.31 1.45
C THR A 24 -6.25 -0.07 1.69
N LEU A 25 -7.56 -0.22 1.56
CA LEU A 25 -8.53 0.85 1.81
C LEU A 25 -9.24 0.67 3.16
N ILE A 26 -9.66 1.79 3.75
CA ILE A 26 -10.43 1.78 5.00
C ILE A 26 -11.86 1.29 4.76
N GLY A 27 -12.36 0.47 5.69
CA GLY A 27 -13.78 0.09 5.74
C GLY A 27 -14.60 1.00 6.66
N ASN A 28 -15.62 0.44 7.32
CA ASN A 28 -16.39 1.13 8.36
C ASN A 28 -15.65 1.15 9.70
N GLU A 29 -14.44 1.71 9.74
CA GLU A 29 -13.63 1.83 10.94
C GLU A 29 -13.06 3.25 11.12
N ARG A 30 -12.61 3.57 12.34
CA ARG A 30 -11.94 4.86 12.61
C ARG A 30 -10.54 4.85 11.98
N ARG A 31 -10.09 6.02 11.51
CA ARG A 31 -8.78 6.22 10.86
C ARG A 31 -7.60 5.72 11.70
N SER A 32 -7.63 5.95 13.01
CA SER A 32 -6.60 5.47 13.93
C SER A 32 -6.63 3.95 14.09
N THR A 33 -7.82 3.34 14.14
CA THR A 33 -7.99 1.88 14.17
C THR A 33 -7.46 1.24 12.88
N PHE A 34 -7.77 1.83 11.74
CA PHE A 34 -7.30 1.39 10.43
C PHE A 34 -5.77 1.37 10.35
N ALA A 35 -5.12 2.49 10.67
CA ALA A 35 -3.67 2.59 10.67
C ALA A 35 -3.06 1.59 11.68
N ARG A 36 -3.60 1.51 12.90
CA ARG A 36 -3.11 0.58 13.93
C ARG A 36 -3.24 -0.88 13.48
N ARG A 37 -4.35 -1.28 12.84
CA ARG A 37 -4.57 -2.64 12.36
C ARG A 37 -3.49 -3.05 11.36
N TYR A 38 -3.21 -2.18 10.40
CA TYR A 38 -2.16 -2.40 9.41
C TYR A 38 -0.76 -2.48 10.06
N LEU A 39 -0.42 -1.52 10.92
CA LEU A 39 0.87 -1.49 11.62
C LEU A 39 1.06 -2.71 12.55
N ASN A 40 0.00 -3.20 13.18
CA ASN A 40 0.05 -4.42 14.00
C ASN A 40 0.37 -5.66 13.16
N THR A 41 -0.12 -5.74 11.91
CA THR A 41 0.24 -6.84 11.00
C THR A 41 1.74 -6.81 10.71
N LEU A 42 2.28 -5.64 10.37
CA LEU A 42 3.72 -5.48 10.17
C LEU A 42 4.54 -5.90 11.40
N GLY A 43 4.12 -5.47 12.60
CA GLY A 43 4.78 -5.86 13.84
C GLY A 43 4.74 -7.38 14.10
N LYS A 44 3.63 -8.06 13.75
CA LYS A 44 3.53 -9.53 13.83
C LYS A 44 4.49 -10.23 12.87
N ASP A 45 4.71 -9.64 11.71
CA ASP A 45 5.61 -10.17 10.67
C ASP A 45 7.10 -9.84 10.93
N GLY A 46 7.41 -9.25 12.10
CA GLY A 46 8.76 -8.94 12.55
C GLY A 46 9.32 -7.63 12.00
N TRP A 47 8.50 -6.79 11.36
CA TRP A 47 8.91 -5.48 10.86
C TRP A 47 9.02 -4.46 12.00
N GLU A 48 10.19 -3.86 12.13
CA GLU A 48 10.48 -2.79 13.08
C GLU A 48 10.40 -1.44 12.38
N LEU A 49 9.63 -0.49 12.93
CA LEU A 49 9.58 0.87 12.43
C LEU A 49 10.90 1.60 12.71
N VAL A 50 11.52 2.17 11.67
CA VAL A 50 12.80 2.85 11.79
C VAL A 50 12.80 4.30 11.36
N ALA A 51 11.84 4.70 10.52
CA ALA A 51 11.68 6.10 10.15
C ALA A 51 10.22 6.41 9.78
N VAL A 52 9.85 7.67 9.99
CA VAL A 52 8.62 8.27 9.47
C VAL A 52 9.00 9.53 8.72
N GLN A 53 8.61 9.61 7.44
CA GLN A 53 8.85 10.77 6.58
C GLN A 53 7.51 11.41 6.21
N PRO A 54 7.11 12.51 6.86
CA PRO A 54 5.91 13.25 6.48
C PRO A 54 5.97 13.75 5.04
N LEU A 55 4.85 13.64 4.31
CA LEU A 55 4.72 14.14 2.94
C LEU A 55 3.74 15.30 2.84
N ALA A 56 2.60 15.19 3.52
CA ALA A 56 1.56 16.20 3.58
C ALA A 56 0.82 16.11 4.93
N SER A 57 -0.15 17.01 5.15
CA SER A 57 -0.85 17.12 6.45
C SER A 57 -1.52 15.82 6.94
N ASN A 58 -1.84 14.87 6.04
CA ASN A 58 -2.50 13.61 6.38
C ASN A 58 -1.77 12.38 5.84
N SER A 59 -0.53 12.52 5.37
CA SER A 59 0.20 11.38 4.83
C SER A 59 1.70 11.40 5.10
N ALA A 60 2.27 10.21 5.23
CA ALA A 60 3.69 9.98 5.46
C ALA A 60 4.13 8.63 4.91
N TYR A 61 5.43 8.49 4.62
CA TYR A 61 6.07 7.20 4.47
C TYR A 61 6.51 6.66 5.83
N TYR A 62 6.21 5.40 6.07
CA TYR A 62 6.66 4.63 7.22
C TYR A 62 7.66 3.59 6.72
N VAL A 63 8.90 3.68 7.18
CA VAL A 63 9.98 2.80 6.78
C VAL A 63 10.22 1.77 7.87
N PHE A 64 10.17 0.51 7.49
CA PHE A 64 10.41 -0.62 8.37
C PHE A 64 11.63 -1.42 7.93
N LYS A 65 12.27 -2.11 8.88
CA LYS A 65 13.31 -3.10 8.61
C LYS A 65 13.02 -4.41 9.34
N ARG A 66 13.57 -5.50 8.81
CA ARG A 66 13.69 -6.78 9.52
C ARG A 66 14.91 -7.55 9.02
N PRO A 67 15.44 -8.54 9.78
CA PRO A 67 16.45 -9.44 9.24
C PRO A 67 15.94 -10.08 7.94
N ALA A 68 16.74 -10.04 6.89
CA ALA A 68 16.34 -10.56 5.59
C ALA A 68 16.07 -12.07 5.66
N GLN A 69 15.01 -12.50 5.00
CA GLN A 69 14.57 -13.87 4.83
C GLN A 69 14.70 -14.27 3.35
N GLU A 70 14.63 -15.57 3.08
CA GLU A 70 14.63 -16.07 1.71
C GLU A 70 13.44 -15.47 0.92
N GLY A 71 13.72 -14.91 -0.26
CA GLY A 71 12.71 -14.27 -1.11
C GLY A 71 12.55 -12.75 -0.92
N ASP A 72 13.12 -12.13 0.12
CA ASP A 72 12.98 -10.66 0.35
C ASP A 72 13.64 -9.80 -0.76
N PHE A 73 14.53 -10.39 -1.57
CA PHE A 73 15.20 -9.72 -2.69
C PHE A 73 14.76 -10.26 -4.05
N ALA A 74 13.71 -11.09 -4.10
CA ALA A 74 13.13 -11.50 -5.36
C ALA A 74 12.58 -10.26 -6.08
N GLU A 75 12.82 -10.18 -7.39
CA GLU A 75 12.38 -9.04 -8.19
C GLU A 75 10.84 -9.04 -8.24
N GLU A 76 10.23 -7.95 -7.76
CA GLU A 76 8.77 -7.82 -7.71
C GLU A 76 8.25 -7.68 -9.15
N ALA A 77 7.37 -8.58 -9.57
CA ALA A 77 6.74 -8.50 -10.89
C ALA A 77 6.01 -7.15 -11.02
N PRO A 78 6.12 -6.45 -12.18
CA PRO A 78 5.57 -5.12 -12.32
C PRO A 78 4.07 -5.11 -12.03
N ALA A 79 3.63 -4.20 -11.17
CA ALA A 79 2.23 -4.04 -10.81
C ALA A 79 1.40 -3.73 -12.06
N THR A 80 0.60 -4.68 -12.53
CA THR A 80 -0.37 -4.46 -13.60
C THR A 80 -1.38 -3.43 -13.11
N SER A 81 -1.26 -2.19 -13.60
CA SER A 81 -2.25 -1.16 -13.36
C SER A 81 -3.53 -1.58 -14.08
N SER A 82 -4.59 -1.92 -13.34
CA SER A 82 -5.93 -2.13 -13.90
C SER A 82 -6.50 -0.79 -14.32
N GLU A 83 -6.04 -0.24 -15.45
CA GLU A 83 -6.65 0.90 -16.10
C GLU A 83 -8.03 0.46 -16.61
N SER A 84 -9.07 0.90 -15.90
CA SER A 84 -10.45 0.69 -16.33
C SER A 84 -10.68 1.52 -17.58
N ALA A 85 -10.69 0.87 -18.75
CA ALA A 85 -11.00 1.52 -20.01
C ALA A 85 -12.37 2.23 -19.93
N PRO A 86 -12.50 3.47 -20.43
CA PRO A 86 -13.78 4.15 -20.44
C PRO A 86 -14.76 3.42 -21.38
N ALA A 87 -15.98 3.21 -20.88
CA ALA A 87 -17.08 2.63 -21.64
C ALA A 87 -17.33 3.45 -22.91
N SER A 88 -17.11 2.82 -24.07
CA SER A 88 -17.46 3.40 -25.37
C SER A 88 -18.98 3.41 -25.51
N GLY A 89 -19.62 4.53 -25.17
CA GLY A 89 -21.00 4.81 -25.53
C GLY A 89 -21.09 5.16 -27.02
N GLY A 90 -21.60 4.24 -27.84
CA GLY A 90 -22.00 4.51 -29.22
C GLY A 90 -23.50 4.85 -29.29
N PRO A 91 -23.92 5.81 -30.14
CA PRO A 91 -25.33 6.19 -30.25
C PRO A 91 -26.11 5.12 -31.03
N THR A 92 -27.26 4.70 -30.49
CA THR A 92 -28.26 3.91 -31.23
C THR A 92 -28.86 4.78 -32.32
N VAL A 93 -28.64 4.41 -33.59
CA VAL A 93 -29.39 4.99 -34.72
C VAL A 93 -30.67 4.17 -34.87
N GLU A 94 -31.81 4.78 -34.56
CA GLU A 94 -33.14 4.30 -34.98
C GLU A 94 -33.21 4.35 -36.52
N THR A 95 -33.68 3.26 -37.14
CA THR A 95 -34.14 3.30 -38.52
C THR A 95 -35.58 2.80 -38.59
N ALA A 96 -36.35 3.54 -39.39
CA ALA A 96 -37.81 3.56 -39.54
C ALA A 96 -38.47 2.25 -39.95
#